data_AF-A0A368Y3J7-F1
#
_entry.id   AF-A0A368Y3J7-F1
#
_cell.length_a   1.000
_cell.length_b   1.000
_cell.length_c   1.000
_cell.angle_alpha   90.00
_cell.angle_beta   90.00
_cell.angle_gamma   90.00
#
_symmetry.space_group_name_H-M   'P 1'
#
loop_
_entity.id
_entity.type
_entity.pdbx_description
1 polymer ?
#
loop_
_entity_poly.entity_id
_entity_poly.type
_entity_poly.pdbx_seq_one_letter_code
_entity_poly.pdbx_strand_id
1 'polypeptide(L)'
;MIGDNINRIRKEKNLTLSELAERAQISKSYLSNIERNLNDNPSIQILEKISKVLDVSLITLVGNINQNDDEYNQESVSQTLDELGIKKEELIAYKPVFEFVKWKNKQKEIDNVASNAIKKND
;
A
#
# COMPACT_ATOMS: atom_id res chain seq x y z
N MET A 1 -5.22 8.66 9.32
CA MET A 1 -4.20 7.96 8.51
C MET A 1 -3.39 7.02 9.40
N ILE A 2 -2.53 6.17 8.83
CA ILE A 2 -1.70 5.20 9.59
C ILE A 2 -0.82 5.91 10.63
N GLY A 3 -0.23 7.06 10.28
CA GLY A 3 0.65 7.83 11.18
C GLY A 3 -0.03 8.28 12.46
N ASP A 4 -1.28 8.75 12.37
CA ASP A 4 -2.08 9.16 13.53
C ASP A 4 -2.32 7.98 14.48
N ASN A 5 -2.57 6.80 13.91
CA ASN A 5 -2.83 5.59 14.67
C ASN A 5 -1.57 5.10 15.38
N ILE A 6 -0.41 5.14 14.70
CA ILE A 6 0.90 4.85 15.31
C ILE A 6 1.17 5.80 16.49
N ASN A 7 0.96 7.10 16.31
CA ASN A 7 1.16 8.12 17.35
C ASN A 7 0.27 7.87 18.57
N ARG A 8 -1.03 7.59 18.33
CA ARG A 8 -2.00 7.28 19.38
C ARG A 8 -1.57 6.05 20.19
N ILE A 9 -1.31 4.91 19.53
CA ILE A 9 -0.93 3.67 20.20
C ILE A 9 0.41 3.83 20.94
N ARG A 10 1.39 4.54 20.34
CA ARG A 10 2.67 4.83 20.99
C ARG A 10 2.47 5.58 22.31
N LYS A 11 1.61 6.62 22.32
CA LYS A 11 1.30 7.40 23.53
C LYS A 11 0.55 6.58 24.57
N GLU A 12 -0.40 5.73 24.15
CA GLU A 12 -1.11 4.79 25.05
C GLU A 12 -0.15 3.81 25.74
N LYS A 13 0.93 3.43 25.05
CA LYS A 13 2.01 2.59 25.59
C LYS A 13 3.07 3.36 26.37
N ASN A 14 2.88 4.67 26.59
CA ASN A 14 3.83 5.57 27.27
C ASN A 14 5.24 5.56 26.68
N LEU A 15 5.36 5.33 25.36
CA LEU A 15 6.65 5.34 24.68
C LEU A 15 6.94 6.72 24.11
N THR A 16 8.15 7.21 24.32
CA THR A 16 8.67 8.36 23.58
C THR A 16 8.94 7.99 22.13
N LEU A 17 9.01 9.01 21.26
CA LEU A 17 9.39 8.82 19.87
C LEU A 17 10.77 8.15 19.73
N SER A 18 11.73 8.51 20.59
CA SER A 18 13.08 7.92 20.58
C SER A 18 13.03 6.44 20.94
N GLU A 19 12.28 6.06 21.98
CA GLU A 19 12.20 4.67 22.43
C GLU A 19 11.52 3.76 21.41
N LEU A 20 10.44 4.22 20.75
CA LEU A 20 9.81 3.42 19.70
C LEU A 20 10.76 3.26 18.51
N ALA A 21 11.43 4.32 18.08
CA ALA A 21 12.36 4.27 16.95
C ALA A 21 13.53 3.30 17.22
N GLU A 22 14.12 3.38 18.41
CA GLU A 22 15.22 2.51 18.84
C GLU A 22 14.79 1.04 18.88
N ARG A 23 13.67 0.73 19.56
CA ARG A 23 13.16 -0.64 19.67
C ARG A 23 12.71 -1.20 18.33
N ALA A 24 12.16 -0.38 17.44
CA ALA A 24 11.75 -0.77 16.10
C ALA A 24 12.92 -0.79 15.10
N GLN A 25 14.14 -0.41 15.51
CA GLN A 25 15.32 -0.33 14.65
C GLN A 25 15.09 0.51 13.39
N ILE A 26 14.51 1.70 13.58
CA ILE A 26 14.29 2.71 12.53
C ILE A 26 14.82 4.06 13.01
N SER A 27 15.09 4.98 12.09
CA SER A 27 15.55 6.30 12.51
C SER A 27 14.40 7.10 13.16
N LYS A 28 14.73 7.86 14.21
CA LYS A 28 13.78 8.77 14.88
C LYS A 28 13.15 9.77 13.91
N SER A 29 13.94 10.25 12.94
CA SER A 29 13.47 11.16 11.88
C SER A 29 12.45 10.46 10.98
N TYR A 30 12.70 9.21 10.60
CA TYR A 30 11.77 8.45 9.77
C TYR A 30 10.46 8.15 10.51
N LEU A 31 10.52 7.70 11.76
CA LEU A 31 9.32 7.53 12.59
C LEU A 31 8.55 8.86 12.77
N SER A 32 9.26 9.98 12.96
CA SER A 32 8.64 11.31 13.02
C SER A 32 7.90 11.68 11.74
N ASN A 33 8.46 11.35 10.57
CA ASN A 33 7.80 11.59 9.29
C ASN A 33 6.55 10.71 9.13
N ILE A 34 6.62 9.45 9.56
CA ILE A 34 5.46 8.53 9.56
C ILE A 34 4.34 9.07 10.46
N GLU A 35 4.63 9.42 11.73
CA GLU A 35 3.62 9.91 12.68
C GLU A 35 3.02 11.28 12.31
N ARG A 36 3.63 12.01 11.36
CA ARG A 36 3.13 13.29 10.83
C ARG A 36 2.48 13.17 9.46
N ASN A 37 2.35 11.96 8.92
CA ASN A 37 1.83 11.71 7.57
C ASN A 37 2.59 12.53 6.50
N LEU A 38 3.92 12.52 6.58
CA LEU A 38 4.79 13.04 5.50
C LEU A 38 5.38 11.91 4.64
N ASN A 39 5.22 10.67 5.08
CA ASN A 39 5.75 9.46 4.48
C ASN A 39 4.67 8.37 4.60
N ASP A 40 3.61 8.50 3.82
CA ASP A 40 2.34 7.80 4.05
C ASP A 40 2.36 6.36 3.57
N ASN A 41 3.44 5.97 2.89
CA ASN A 41 3.65 4.62 2.38
C ASN A 41 4.93 3.97 2.96
N PRO A 42 5.00 3.75 4.29
CA PRO A 42 6.07 2.95 4.88
C PRO A 42 5.96 1.51 4.39
N SER A 43 7.09 0.84 4.18
CA SER A 43 7.06 -0.56 3.73
C SER A 43 6.43 -1.47 4.79
N ILE A 44 5.89 -2.60 4.35
CA ILE A 44 5.27 -3.59 5.24
C ILE A 44 6.23 -4.04 6.36
N GLN A 45 7.52 -4.17 6.04
CA GLN A 45 8.56 -4.55 7.00
C GLN A 45 8.73 -3.52 8.12
N ILE A 46 8.57 -2.23 7.81
CA ILE A 46 8.62 -1.15 8.81
C ILE A 46 7.38 -1.22 9.70
N LEU A 47 6.21 -1.39 9.10
CA LEU A 47 4.95 -1.53 9.84
C LEU A 47 4.97 -2.75 10.77
N GLU A 48 5.51 -3.88 10.31
CA GLU A 48 5.69 -5.08 11.13
C GLU A 48 6.59 -4.80 12.35
N LYS A 49 7.75 -4.16 12.14
CA LYS A 49 8.65 -3.77 13.23
C LYS A 49 7.97 -2.88 14.27
N ILE A 50 7.22 -1.88 13.82
CA ILE A 50 6.47 -0.96 14.69
C ILE A 50 5.37 -1.73 15.44
N SER A 51 4.59 -2.57 14.75
CA SER A 51 3.49 -3.34 15.35
C SER A 51 3.99 -4.27 16.46
N LYS A 52 5.16 -4.89 16.24
CA LYS A 52 5.80 -5.78 17.21
C LYS A 52 6.23 -5.06 18.48
N VAL A 53 6.74 -3.84 18.38
CA VAL A 53 7.14 -3.04 19.55
C VAL A 53 5.93 -2.49 20.30
N LEU A 54 4.89 -2.09 19.56
CA LEU A 54 3.64 -1.59 20.13
C LEU A 54 2.74 -2.70 20.68
N ASP A 55 3.08 -3.97 20.42
CA ASP A 55 2.33 -5.15 20.86
C ASP A 55 0.85 -5.06 20.42
N VAL A 56 0.67 -4.86 19.12
CA VAL A 56 -0.62 -4.82 18.43
C VAL A 56 -0.52 -5.60 17.12
N SER A 57 -1.62 -6.14 16.63
CA SER A 57 -1.64 -6.75 15.30
C SER A 57 -1.43 -5.70 14.21
N LEU A 58 -0.87 -6.11 13.08
CA LEU A 58 -0.68 -5.24 11.94
C LEU A 58 -2.00 -4.59 11.47
N ILE A 59 -3.10 -5.35 11.50
CA ILE A 59 -4.44 -4.83 11.17
C ILE A 59 -4.84 -3.68 12.12
N THR A 60 -4.51 -3.80 13.41
CA THR A 60 -4.82 -2.77 14.41
C THR A 60 -3.94 -1.55 14.22
N LEU A 61 -2.67 -1.75 13.84
CA LEU A 61 -1.72 -0.67 13.58
C LEU A 61 -2.09 0.15 12.35
N VAL A 62 -2.48 -0.53 11.27
CA VAL A 62 -2.96 0.12 10.04
C VAL A 62 -4.34 0.76 10.29
N GLY A 63 -5.10 0.20 11.24
CA GLY A 63 -6.46 0.61 11.55
C GLY A 63 -7.44 0.07 10.50
N ASN A 64 -8.74 0.33 10.69
CA ASN A 64 -9.66 0.30 9.55
C ASN A 64 -9.15 1.35 8.57
N ILE A 65 -8.40 0.89 7.57
CA ILE A 65 -8.40 1.48 6.25
C ILE A 65 -9.89 1.55 5.88
N ASN A 66 -10.56 2.64 6.29
CA ASN A 66 -11.65 3.15 5.49
C ASN A 66 -11.04 3.20 4.10
N GLN A 67 -11.63 2.47 3.16
CA GLN A 67 -11.15 2.26 1.81
C GLN A 67 -11.16 3.57 0.99
N ASN A 68 -10.54 4.62 1.51
CA ASN A 68 -10.61 5.99 1.02
C ASN A 68 -9.21 6.62 0.94
N ASP A 69 -8.14 5.82 0.89
CA ASP A 69 -6.81 6.26 0.47
C ASP A 69 -6.49 5.71 -0.93
N ASP A 70 -7.45 5.83 -1.84
CA ASP A 70 -7.12 6.06 -3.24
C ASP A 70 -7.40 7.54 -3.53
N GLU A 71 -6.36 8.36 -3.49
CA GLU A 71 -6.27 9.53 -4.38
C GLU A 71 -6.06 9.02 -5.83
N TYR A 72 -7.03 8.24 -6.27
CA TYR A 72 -7.39 7.87 -7.62
C TYR A 72 -8.89 7.67 -7.50
N ASN A 73 -9.66 8.70 -7.83
CA ASN A 73 -11.09 8.58 -8.01
C ASN A 73 -11.35 7.69 -9.24
N GLN A 74 -11.13 6.40 -9.11
CA GLN A 74 -11.77 5.40 -9.95
C GLN A 74 -13.07 5.08 -9.24
N GLU A 75 -14.16 5.56 -9.84
CA GLU A 75 -15.48 5.00 -9.62
C GLU A 75 -15.35 3.48 -9.46
N SER A 76 -15.94 2.94 -8.40
CA SER A 76 -15.85 1.50 -8.16
C SER A 76 -16.36 0.79 -9.40
N VAL A 77 -15.55 -0.13 -9.95
CA VAL A 77 -15.95 -0.88 -11.15
C VAL A 77 -17.33 -1.52 -10.96
N SER A 78 -17.69 -1.90 -9.72
CA SER A 78 -19.04 -2.38 -9.42
C SER A 78 -20.13 -1.34 -9.68
N GLN A 79 -19.92 -0.09 -9.27
CA GLN A 79 -20.86 1.01 -9.48
C GLN A 79 -21.00 1.32 -10.97
N THR A 80 -19.89 1.42 -11.70
CA THR A 80 -19.93 1.65 -13.16
C THR A 80 -20.65 0.52 -13.89
N LEU A 81 -20.45 -0.74 -13.46
CA LEU A 81 -21.16 -1.89 -14.04
C LEU A 81 -22.67 -1.82 -13.78
N ASP A 82 -23.06 -1.43 -12.56
CA ASP A 82 -24.46 -1.26 -12.19
C ASP A 82 -25.13 -0.12 -12.99
N GLU A 83 -24.44 1.01 -13.17
CA GLU A 83 -24.92 2.15 -13.97
C GLU A 83 -25.08 1.82 -15.46
N LEU A 84 -24.17 1.01 -16.00
CA LEU A 84 -24.26 0.52 -17.38
C LEU A 84 -25.25 -0.64 -17.54
N GLY A 85 -25.84 -1.12 -16.44
CA GLY A 85 -26.76 -2.25 -16.43
C GLY A 85 -26.11 -3.59 -16.80
N ILE A 86 -24.78 -3.70 -16.66
CA ILE A 86 -24.02 -4.88 -17.03
C ILE A 86 -24.03 -5.86 -15.86
N LYS A 87 -24.63 -7.02 -16.07
CA LYS A 87 -24.59 -8.09 -15.07
C LYS A 87 -23.25 -8.81 -15.07
N LYS A 88 -22.91 -9.40 -13.93
CA LYS A 88 -21.66 -10.13 -13.74
C LYS A 88 -21.48 -11.29 -14.74
N GLU A 89 -22.57 -11.94 -15.13
CA GLU A 89 -22.56 -13.03 -16.11
C GLU A 89 -22.18 -12.55 -17.51
N GLU A 90 -22.52 -11.30 -17.84
CA GLU A 90 -22.23 -10.68 -19.13
C GLU A 90 -20.74 -10.30 -19.27
N LEU A 91 -20.02 -10.19 -18.14
CA LEU A 91 -18.57 -9.92 -18.12
C LEU A 91 -17.75 -11.03 -18.81
N ILE A 92 -18.30 -12.25 -18.92
CA ILE A 92 -17.65 -13.37 -19.61
C ILE A 92 -17.35 -13.01 -21.07
N ALA A 93 -18.20 -12.20 -21.71
CA ALA A 93 -18.01 -11.75 -23.09
C ALA A 93 -16.74 -10.89 -23.26
N TYR A 94 -16.25 -10.27 -22.19
CA TYR A 94 -15.06 -9.43 -22.18
C TYR A 94 -13.77 -10.20 -21.89
N LYS A 95 -13.82 -11.53 -21.74
CA LYS A 95 -12.63 -12.39 -21.62
C LYS A 95 -11.53 -12.09 -22.67
N PRO A 96 -11.84 -11.82 -23.95
CA PRO A 96 -10.82 -11.45 -24.93
C PRO A 96 -10.05 -10.17 -24.56
N VAL A 97 -10.71 -9.19 -23.93
CA VAL A 97 -10.07 -7.96 -23.45
C VAL A 97 -9.07 -8.28 -22.35
N PHE A 98 -9.44 -9.14 -21.39
CA PHE A 98 -8.54 -9.56 -20.32
C PHE A 98 -7.33 -10.34 -20.85
N GLU A 99 -7.53 -11.21 -21.84
CA GLU A 99 -6.40 -11.91 -22.50
C GLU A 99 -5.50 -10.94 -23.27
N PHE A 100 -6.06 -9.94 -23.94
CA PHE A 100 -5.30 -8.89 -24.60
C PHE A 100 -4.46 -8.08 -23.59
N VAL A 101 -5.06 -7.67 -22.46
CA VAL A 101 -4.35 -6.95 -21.40
C VAL A 101 -3.23 -7.81 -20.81
N LYS A 102 -3.50 -9.09 -20.55
CA LYS A 102 -2.50 -10.05 -20.07
C LYS A 102 -1.32 -10.19 -21.04
N TRP A 103 -1.60 -10.33 -22.33
CA TRP A 103 -0.57 -10.35 -23.37
C TRP A 103 0.24 -9.05 -23.40
N LYS A 104 -0.44 -7.89 -23.40
CA LYS A 104 0.19 -6.57 -23.43
C LYS A 104 1.13 -6.35 -22.24
N ASN A 105 0.73 -6.79 -21.05
CA ASN A 105 1.55 -6.67 -19.85
C ASN A 105 2.80 -7.56 -19.92
N LYS A 106 2.66 -8.77 -20.48
CA LYS A 106 3.81 -9.66 -20.72
C LYS A 106 4.84 -9.05 -21.67
N GLN A 107 4.40 -8.31 -22.70
CA GLN A 107 5.33 -7.60 -23.60
C GLN A 107 6.11 -6.51 -22.86
N LYS A 108 5.43 -5.70 -22.04
CA LYS A 108 6.08 -4.67 -21.23
C LYS A 108 7.14 -5.24 -20.27
N GLU A 109 6.89 -6.41 -19.69
CA GLU A 109 7.87 -7.09 -18.83
C GLU A 109 9.13 -7.50 -19.60
N ILE A 110 8.96 -8.04 -20.82
CA ILE A 110 10.06 -8.41 -21.71
C ILE A 110 10.87 -7.17 -22.11
N ASP A 111 10.18 -6.08 -22.47
CA ASP A 111 10.81 -4.82 -22.87
C ASP A 111 11.60 -4.17 -21.72
N ASN A 112 11.07 -4.24 -20.49
CA ASN A 112 11.73 -3.72 -19.30
C ASN A 112 12.98 -4.52 -18.92
N VAL A 113 12.94 -5.85 -19.05
CA VAL A 113 14.11 -6.72 -18.81
C VAL A 113 15.18 -6.48 -19.86
N ALA A 114 14.81 -6.36 -21.14
CA ALA A 114 15.74 -6.06 -22.22
C ALA A 114 16.40 -4.68 -22.05
N SER A 115 15.63 -3.65 -21.69
CA SER A 115 16.12 -2.30 -21.44
C SER A 115 17.09 -2.21 -20.25
N ASN A 116 16.89 -3.04 -19.22
CA ASN A 116 17.78 -3.11 -18.05
C ASN A 116 19.04 -3.94 -18.30
N ALA A 117 19.01 -4.91 -19.21
CA ALA A 117 20.18 -5.69 -19.61
C ALA A 117 21.18 -4.85 -20.44
N ILE A 118 20.69 -3.93 -21.28
CA ILE A 118 21.53 -3.05 -22.10
C ILE A 118 22.28 -2.02 -21.25
N LYS A 119 21.66 -1.49 -20.18
CA LYS A 119 22.26 -0.49 -19.28
C LYS A 119 23.35 -1.02 -18.32
N LYS A 120 23.58 -2.33 -18.26
CA LYS A 120 24.60 -2.94 -17.38
C LYS A 120 25.93 -3.25 -18.08
N ASN A 121 26.01 -2.99 -19.38
CA ASN A 121 27.19 -3.27 -20.20
C ASN A 121 27.95 -2.00 -20.65
N ASP A 122 27.56 -0.83 -20.15
CA ASP A 122 28.30 0.44 -20.23
C ASP A 122 28.74 0.86 -18.82
#